data_AF-K4L6L7-F1
#
_entry.id   AF-K4L6L7-F1
#
_cell.length_a   1.000
_cell.length_b   1.000
_cell.length_c   1.000
_cell.angle_alpha   90.00
_cell.angle_beta   90.00
_cell.angle_gamma   90.00
#
_symmetry.space_group_name_H-M   'P 1'
#
loop_
_entity.id
_entity.type
_entity.pdbx_description
1 polymer ?
#
loop_
_entity_poly.entity_id
_entity_poly.type
_entity_poly.pdbx_seq_one_letter_code
_entity_poly.pdbx_strand_id
1 'polypeptide(L)'
;MYVAITGSGKARVIQFREDTRIPGTTKKKTHVVKTIGNYERMLAEDPDIIAKLKAEAAELTRAKKETNAPLALSVTVMDITSPQDVVPSFRFGHALIKQLWSTMGLDAFFLANCGKRNATAVGQALFYLVAHRCADPCSIHASALEQNSYAGILSLGIDVLYDVLDVLSQQKEAIISHLADFFEKKTSRSGPEAYYDVTTYAFESTRWGELRMFGFSKDHKNNEVQVVMGLLLDNNGIPITYELFPGNTMDQCTLTRSVEKLKSLYRLEKITVVADRGLNSGSNLEYLCKGGHDFVISYTLKRSPDSFKELVWNDEGWQDSVDLATGEITSRSKIVEQILEVKVPIDQDEESAEKKKRGRPRKYTIEKIPVKIHLTWSAKRANKDRSDRERVLEKLKKRLDKPYQLKAAVKRGCNQFLQMELDTEDWKLDEAKIEQAARYDGYYAVITNNLNLSTDEVSKIYGGLWKIEESFRILKTDLRARPVFVWNDEHIKGHFAMCFIALCILRYAQYLLEQSMGKSVSAAQIMEAIQDPLALVQGEYPNNIVTPTQVSQTYLDLASILKLTPLKTNMTLTKFRSCTKLDLTINLK
;
A
#
# COMPACT_ATOMS: atom_id res chain seq x y z
N MET A 1 -11.06 -39.25 -27.90
CA MET A 1 -10.47 -38.72 -29.16
C MET A 1 -9.92 -39.87 -29.97
N TYR A 2 -9.78 -39.70 -31.28
CA TYR A 2 -9.14 -40.65 -32.18
C TYR A 2 -8.44 -39.93 -33.33
N VAL A 3 -7.48 -40.60 -33.96
CA VAL A 3 -6.77 -40.11 -35.15
C VAL A 3 -7.59 -40.42 -36.39
N ALA A 4 -7.85 -39.42 -37.23
CA ALA A 4 -8.49 -39.58 -38.52
C ALA A 4 -7.63 -38.95 -39.62
N ILE A 5 -7.61 -39.59 -40.79
CA ILE A 5 -6.97 -39.06 -41.99
C ILE A 5 -8.09 -38.58 -42.91
N THR A 6 -8.03 -37.33 -43.34
CA THR A 6 -9.06 -36.75 -44.22
C THR A 6 -8.46 -35.99 -45.39
N GLY A 7 -9.18 -36.01 -46.52
CA GLY A 7 -8.72 -35.50 -47.82
C GLY A 7 -8.53 -36.64 -48.83
N SER A 8 -8.40 -36.30 -50.11
CA SER A 8 -8.15 -37.24 -51.21
C SER A 8 -6.77 -37.00 -51.84
N GLY A 9 -6.11 -38.08 -52.30
CA GLY A 9 -4.79 -38.02 -52.95
C GLY A 9 -3.67 -37.47 -52.06
N LYS A 10 -2.83 -36.59 -52.62
CA LYS A 10 -1.66 -35.98 -51.95
C LYS A 10 -2.02 -34.93 -50.89
N ALA A 11 -3.31 -34.56 -50.77
CA ALA A 11 -3.81 -33.57 -49.82
C ALA A 11 -4.35 -34.19 -48.51
N ARG A 12 -4.02 -35.46 -48.22
CA ARG A 12 -4.44 -36.13 -46.98
C ARG A 12 -3.81 -35.46 -45.77
N VAL A 13 -4.61 -35.18 -44.75
CA VAL A 13 -4.19 -34.51 -43.51
C VAL A 13 -4.57 -35.37 -42.31
N ILE A 14 -3.65 -35.49 -41.34
CA ILE A 14 -3.89 -36.19 -40.08
C ILE A 14 -4.52 -35.22 -39.09
N GLN A 15 -5.61 -35.63 -38.45
CA GLN A 15 -6.37 -34.84 -37.48
C GLN A 15 -6.68 -35.65 -36.23
N PHE A 16 -6.65 -35.01 -35.06
CA PHE A 16 -7.33 -35.50 -33.87
C PHE A 16 -8.80 -35.10 -33.91
N ARG A 17 -9.69 -36.09 -33.76
CA ARG A 17 -11.15 -35.91 -33.75
C ARG A 17 -11.76 -36.42 -32.46
N GLU A 18 -12.88 -35.83 -32.09
CA GLU A 18 -13.71 -36.24 -30.96
C GLU A 18 -15.17 -36.28 -31.40
N ASP A 19 -15.86 -37.37 -31.10
CA ASP A 19 -17.29 -37.47 -31.37
C ASP A 19 -18.08 -37.16 -30.10
N THR A 20 -18.97 -36.17 -30.17
CA THR A 20 -19.95 -35.89 -29.11
C THR A 20 -21.33 -36.37 -29.55
N ARG A 21 -22.06 -37.05 -28.67
CA ARG A 21 -23.44 -37.48 -28.94
C ARG A 21 -24.35 -36.26 -28.85
N ILE A 22 -25.19 -36.04 -29.87
CA ILE A 22 -26.20 -34.96 -29.82
C ILE A 22 -27.30 -35.39 -28.85
N PRO A 23 -27.57 -34.63 -27.77
CA PRO A 23 -28.60 -34.97 -26.78
C PRO A 23 -29.95 -35.23 -27.45
N GLY A 24 -30.64 -36.31 -27.07
CA GLY A 24 -31.94 -36.68 -27.63
C GLY A 24 -31.90 -37.39 -28.99
N THR A 25 -30.72 -37.65 -29.58
CA THR A 25 -30.60 -38.42 -30.83
C THR A 25 -29.57 -39.55 -30.74
N THR A 26 -29.60 -40.47 -31.71
CA THR A 26 -28.54 -41.47 -31.93
C THR A 26 -27.38 -40.93 -32.78
N LYS A 27 -27.47 -39.68 -33.25
CA LYS A 27 -26.47 -39.06 -34.13
C LYS A 27 -25.30 -38.52 -33.31
N LYS A 28 -24.09 -38.71 -33.84
CA LYS A 28 -22.84 -38.16 -33.30
C LYS A 28 -22.43 -36.94 -34.11
N LYS A 29 -21.93 -35.90 -33.46
CA LYS A 29 -21.29 -34.74 -34.08
C LYS A 29 -19.79 -34.87 -33.89
N THR A 30 -19.04 -34.88 -34.99
CA THR A 30 -17.58 -34.98 -34.95
C THR A 30 -16.98 -33.59 -34.89
N HIS A 31 -16.14 -33.34 -33.89
CA HIS A 31 -15.36 -32.12 -33.72
C HIS A 31 -13.89 -32.40 -34.01
N VAL A 32 -13.26 -31.56 -34.85
CA VAL A 32 -11.82 -31.61 -35.08
C VAL A 32 -11.14 -30.86 -33.93
N VAL A 33 -10.36 -31.58 -33.13
CA VAL A 33 -9.67 -31.04 -31.95
C VAL A 33 -8.38 -30.32 -32.37
N LYS A 34 -7.62 -30.93 -33.28
CA LYS A 34 -6.34 -30.39 -33.78
C LYS A 34 -5.98 -31.02 -35.12
N THR A 35 -5.51 -30.20 -36.06
CA THR A 35 -4.93 -30.69 -37.33
C THR A 35 -3.41 -30.77 -37.16
N ILE A 36 -2.82 -31.92 -37.46
CA ILE A 36 -1.40 -32.19 -37.19
C ILE A 36 -0.53 -31.86 -38.40
N GLY A 37 -0.90 -32.32 -39.59
CA GLY A 37 -0.10 -32.10 -40.79
C GLY A 37 -0.44 -33.06 -41.94
N ASN A 38 0.27 -32.92 -43.06
CA ASN A 38 0.06 -33.74 -44.26
C ASN A 38 0.54 -35.18 -44.04
N TYR A 39 -0.34 -36.14 -44.33
CA TYR A 39 -0.13 -37.57 -44.11
C TYR A 39 1.07 -38.13 -44.87
N GLU A 40 1.25 -37.80 -46.15
CA GLU A 40 2.33 -38.39 -46.96
C GLU A 40 3.70 -37.86 -46.54
N ARG A 41 3.78 -36.58 -46.16
CA ARG A 41 5.02 -35.98 -45.67
C ARG A 41 5.45 -36.58 -44.32
N MET A 42 4.50 -36.74 -43.41
CA MET A 42 4.79 -37.28 -42.07
C MET A 42 5.10 -38.79 -42.10
N LEU A 43 4.49 -39.54 -43.02
CA LEU A 43 4.80 -40.97 -43.20
C LEU A 43 6.19 -41.20 -43.82
N ALA A 44 6.65 -40.28 -44.68
CA ALA A 44 7.99 -40.33 -45.26
C ALA A 44 9.10 -40.05 -44.23
N GLU A 45 8.80 -39.24 -43.21
CA GLU A 45 9.73 -38.90 -42.12
C GLU A 45 9.72 -39.95 -41.00
N ASP A 46 8.56 -40.53 -40.68
CA ASP A 46 8.41 -41.58 -39.66
C ASP A 46 7.33 -42.61 -40.06
N PRO A 47 7.72 -43.86 -40.40
CA PRO A 47 6.77 -44.91 -40.79
C PRO A 47 5.72 -45.25 -39.71
N ASP A 48 6.04 -45.02 -38.43
CA ASP A 48 5.18 -45.37 -37.29
C ASP A 48 4.38 -44.18 -36.72
N ILE A 49 4.36 -43.05 -37.43
CA ILE A 49 3.74 -41.82 -36.95
C ILE A 49 2.27 -41.98 -36.53
N ILE A 50 1.50 -42.81 -37.25
CA ILE A 50 0.08 -43.04 -36.92
C ILE A 50 -0.08 -43.84 -35.62
N ALA A 51 0.81 -44.79 -35.33
CA ALA A 51 0.76 -45.56 -34.09
C ALA A 51 1.11 -44.67 -32.89
N LYS A 52 2.13 -43.81 -33.01
CA LYS A 52 2.51 -42.83 -31.99
C LYS A 52 1.38 -41.82 -31.73
N LEU A 53 0.79 -41.27 -32.78
CA LEU A 53 -0.34 -40.33 -32.66
C LEU A 53 -1.59 -41.00 -32.07
N LYS A 54 -1.85 -42.29 -32.33
CA LYS A 54 -2.93 -43.04 -31.69
C LYS A 54 -2.67 -43.23 -30.20
N ALA A 55 -1.44 -43.53 -29.79
CA ALA A 55 -1.05 -43.64 -28.39
C ALA A 55 -1.21 -42.29 -27.66
N GLU A 56 -0.74 -41.20 -28.28
CA GLU A 56 -0.93 -39.83 -27.77
C GLU A 56 -2.42 -39.47 -27.62
N ALA A 57 -3.24 -39.77 -28.64
CA ALA A 57 -4.69 -39.56 -28.58
C ALA A 57 -5.37 -40.38 -27.47
N ALA A 58 -4.89 -41.61 -27.21
CA ALA A 58 -5.39 -42.47 -26.14
C ALA A 58 -5.02 -41.92 -24.76
N GLU A 59 -3.78 -41.47 -24.57
CA GLU A 59 -3.34 -40.83 -23.33
C GLU A 59 -4.10 -39.52 -23.05
N LEU A 60 -4.24 -38.65 -24.05
CA LEU A 60 -5.04 -37.42 -23.94
C LEU A 60 -6.52 -37.74 -23.61
N THR A 61 -7.06 -38.82 -24.16
CA THR A 61 -8.42 -39.28 -23.85
C THR A 61 -8.52 -39.82 -22.42
N ARG A 62 -7.52 -40.58 -21.95
CA ARG A 62 -7.46 -41.09 -20.56
C ARG A 62 -7.35 -39.94 -19.57
N ALA A 63 -6.43 -39.01 -19.79
CA ALA A 63 -6.26 -37.82 -18.96
C ALA A 63 -7.53 -36.96 -18.90
N LYS A 64 -8.22 -36.77 -20.04
CA LYS A 64 -9.49 -36.03 -20.09
C LYS A 64 -10.64 -36.77 -19.40
N LYS A 65 -10.68 -38.11 -19.49
CA LYS A 65 -11.65 -38.95 -18.76
C LYS A 65 -11.41 -38.94 -17.26
N GLU A 66 -10.17 -39.05 -16.81
CA GLU A 66 -9.81 -38.94 -15.39
C GLU A 66 -10.13 -37.54 -14.83
N THR A 67 -9.96 -36.49 -15.64
CA THR A 67 -10.31 -35.11 -15.24
C THR A 67 -11.82 -34.88 -15.13
N ASN A 68 -12.64 -35.64 -15.85
CA ASN A 68 -14.10 -35.50 -15.93
C ASN A 68 -14.86 -36.67 -15.27
N ALA A 69 -14.15 -37.59 -14.60
CA ALA A 69 -14.79 -38.68 -13.88
C ALA A 69 -15.65 -38.10 -12.74
N PRO A 70 -16.87 -38.62 -12.51
CA PRO A 70 -17.68 -38.19 -11.38
C PRO A 70 -16.95 -38.47 -10.07
N LEU A 71 -16.85 -37.46 -9.21
CA LEU A 71 -16.30 -37.61 -7.87
C LEU A 71 -17.33 -38.35 -7.01
N ALA A 72 -16.94 -39.47 -6.42
CA ALA A 72 -17.76 -40.18 -5.44
C ALA A 72 -17.57 -39.52 -4.05
N LEU A 73 -18.68 -39.14 -3.41
CA LEU A 73 -18.69 -38.55 -2.06
C LEU A 73 -19.54 -39.42 -1.15
N SER A 74 -18.97 -39.93 -0.06
CA SER A 74 -19.75 -40.46 1.06
C SER A 74 -19.86 -39.41 2.14
N VAL A 75 -21.10 -39.09 2.55
CA VAL A 75 -21.38 -38.16 3.64
C VAL A 75 -22.07 -38.94 4.75
N THR A 76 -21.50 -38.90 5.95
CA THR A 76 -22.09 -39.49 7.15
C THR A 76 -23.08 -38.50 7.78
N VAL A 77 -24.26 -39.00 8.16
CA VAL A 77 -25.26 -38.22 8.89
C VAL A 77 -25.13 -38.55 10.37
N MET A 78 -24.74 -37.57 11.17
CA MET A 78 -24.56 -37.68 12.62
C MET A 78 -25.08 -36.41 13.30
N ASP A 79 -25.53 -36.52 14.54
CA ASP A 79 -25.88 -35.35 15.35
C ASP A 79 -24.62 -34.54 15.69
N ILE A 80 -24.72 -33.21 15.72
CA ILE A 80 -23.62 -32.34 16.14
C ILE A 80 -23.62 -32.28 17.67
N THR A 81 -22.66 -32.97 18.27
CA THR A 81 -22.48 -33.06 19.74
C THR A 81 -21.19 -32.36 20.19
N SER A 82 -20.25 -32.14 19.27
CA SER A 82 -18.99 -31.42 19.50
C SER A 82 -18.71 -30.43 18.35
N PRO A 83 -17.90 -29.38 18.60
CA PRO A 83 -17.42 -28.50 17.53
C PRO A 83 -16.60 -29.19 16.43
N GLN A 84 -16.11 -30.41 16.66
CA GLN A 84 -15.35 -31.20 15.68
C GLN A 84 -16.26 -31.98 14.73
N ASP A 85 -17.55 -32.10 15.06
CA ASP A 85 -18.54 -32.84 14.27
C ASP A 85 -19.01 -32.01 13.04
N VAL A 86 -18.70 -30.71 13.03
CA VAL A 86 -19.02 -29.82 11.91
C VAL A 86 -18.08 -30.06 10.73
N VAL A 87 -18.54 -29.76 9.52
CA VAL A 87 -17.72 -29.86 8.31
C VAL A 87 -16.48 -28.96 8.44
N PRO A 88 -15.25 -29.52 8.33
CA PRO A 88 -14.05 -28.72 8.45
C PRO A 88 -13.95 -27.71 7.31
N SER A 89 -13.53 -26.50 7.65
CA SER A 89 -13.36 -25.39 6.71
C SER A 89 -12.05 -24.66 6.96
N PHE A 90 -11.39 -24.23 5.90
CA PHE A 90 -10.10 -23.56 5.97
C PHE A 90 -10.07 -22.31 5.09
N ARG A 91 -9.58 -21.19 5.64
CA ARG A 91 -9.26 -19.98 4.87
C ARG A 91 -8.19 -20.31 3.85
N PHE A 92 -8.36 -19.87 2.61
CA PHE A 92 -7.40 -20.15 1.53
C PHE A 92 -7.08 -18.93 0.66
N GLY A 93 -7.63 -17.75 0.97
CA GLY A 93 -7.36 -16.53 0.20
C GLY A 93 -5.90 -16.09 0.22
N HIS A 94 -5.13 -16.49 1.25
CA HIS A 94 -3.67 -16.33 1.31
C HIS A 94 -2.90 -17.06 0.19
N ALA A 95 -3.56 -17.87 -0.64
CA ALA A 95 -3.00 -18.35 -1.91
C ALA A 95 -2.54 -17.20 -2.82
N LEU A 96 -3.27 -16.07 -2.83
CA LEU A 96 -2.86 -14.86 -3.57
C LEU A 96 -1.55 -14.30 -3.02
N ILE A 97 -1.46 -14.20 -1.69
CA ILE A 97 -0.24 -13.74 -1.00
C ILE A 97 0.91 -14.69 -1.28
N LYS A 98 0.70 -16.01 -1.24
CA LYS A 98 1.74 -17.00 -1.57
C LYS A 98 2.32 -16.80 -2.97
N GLN A 99 1.47 -16.52 -3.94
CA GLN A 99 1.91 -16.30 -5.31
C GLN A 99 2.63 -14.96 -5.48
N LEU A 100 2.15 -13.89 -4.83
CA LEU A 100 2.82 -12.58 -4.79
C LEU A 100 4.18 -12.67 -4.09
N TRP A 101 4.22 -13.34 -2.94
CA TRP A 101 5.41 -13.62 -2.14
C TRP A 101 6.50 -14.33 -2.95
N SER A 102 6.12 -15.39 -3.65
CA SER A 102 7.02 -16.13 -4.54
C SER A 102 7.48 -15.28 -5.73
N THR A 103 6.58 -14.50 -6.33
CA THR A 103 6.91 -13.58 -7.44
C THR A 103 7.92 -12.52 -6.98
N MET A 104 7.76 -12.00 -5.77
CA MET A 104 8.68 -11.06 -5.12
C MET A 104 10.00 -11.71 -4.68
N GLY A 105 10.16 -13.03 -4.79
CA GLY A 105 11.38 -13.73 -4.41
C GLY A 105 11.65 -13.75 -2.91
N LEU A 106 10.62 -13.56 -2.08
CA LEU A 106 10.77 -13.44 -0.62
C LEU A 106 11.16 -14.76 0.06
N ASP A 107 10.75 -15.91 -0.49
CA ASP A 107 11.18 -17.22 -0.01
C ASP A 107 12.72 -17.36 -0.02
N ALA A 108 13.32 -17.05 -1.18
CA ALA A 108 14.76 -17.14 -1.36
C ALA A 108 15.51 -16.08 -0.53
N PHE A 109 14.95 -14.87 -0.45
CA PHE A 109 15.50 -13.80 0.37
C PHE A 109 15.58 -14.20 1.85
N PHE A 110 14.48 -14.65 2.45
CA PHE A 110 14.48 -15.01 3.86
C PHE A 110 15.24 -16.32 4.12
N LEU A 111 15.25 -17.28 3.20
CA LEU A 111 16.09 -18.47 3.35
C LEU A 111 17.58 -18.12 3.44
N ALA A 112 18.03 -17.11 2.69
CA ALA A 112 19.43 -16.67 2.69
C ALA A 112 19.79 -15.78 3.89
N ASN A 113 18.83 -15.01 4.41
CA ASN A 113 19.07 -13.97 5.43
C ASN A 113 18.57 -14.32 6.84
N CYS A 114 17.70 -15.33 6.99
CA CYS A 114 17.32 -15.86 8.30
C CYS A 114 18.48 -16.68 8.89
N GLY A 115 18.83 -16.44 10.15
CA GLY A 115 19.91 -17.14 10.85
C GLY A 115 19.81 -18.67 10.76
N LYS A 116 20.97 -19.37 10.79
CA LYS A 116 21.06 -20.81 10.50
C LYS A 116 20.25 -21.73 11.45
N ARG A 117 19.89 -21.27 12.65
CA ARG A 117 19.05 -22.04 13.59
C ARG A 117 17.57 -21.78 13.25
N ASN A 118 16.83 -22.84 12.92
CA ASN A 118 15.38 -22.81 12.66
C ASN A 118 14.90 -21.95 11.45
N ALA A 119 15.77 -21.66 10.49
CA ALA A 119 15.45 -20.83 9.31
C ALA A 119 14.15 -21.24 8.59
N THR A 120 13.89 -22.54 8.46
CA THR A 120 12.66 -23.05 7.83
C THR A 120 11.39 -22.69 8.61
N ALA A 121 11.41 -22.88 9.94
CA ALA A 121 10.26 -22.57 10.79
C ALA A 121 10.02 -21.06 10.87
N VAL A 122 11.09 -20.27 10.98
CA VAL A 122 11.01 -18.80 10.95
C VAL A 122 10.49 -18.30 9.60
N GLY A 123 10.94 -18.89 8.48
CA GLY A 123 10.43 -18.54 7.15
C GLY A 123 8.94 -18.83 6.98
N GLN A 124 8.48 -19.98 7.50
CA GLN A 124 7.05 -20.33 7.54
C GLN A 124 6.24 -19.37 8.41
N ALA A 125 6.74 -19.06 9.62
CA ALA A 125 6.14 -18.09 10.53
C ALA A 125 6.05 -16.70 9.90
N LEU A 126 7.10 -16.28 9.20
CA LEU A 126 7.17 -14.97 8.58
C LEU A 126 6.16 -14.84 7.43
N PHE A 127 6.11 -15.84 6.53
CA PHE A 127 5.06 -15.90 5.52
C PHE A 127 3.67 -15.88 6.14
N TYR A 128 3.43 -16.70 7.16
CA TYR A 128 2.15 -16.77 7.86
C TYR A 128 1.74 -15.42 8.44
N LEU A 129 2.62 -14.76 9.20
CA LEU A 129 2.32 -13.48 9.84
C LEU A 129 2.05 -12.37 8.83
N VAL A 130 2.80 -12.31 7.72
CA VAL A 130 2.54 -11.33 6.65
C VAL A 130 1.23 -11.64 5.94
N ALA A 131 0.94 -12.91 5.62
CA ALA A 131 -0.32 -13.31 5.00
C ALA A 131 -1.52 -13.03 5.92
N HIS A 132 -1.39 -13.30 7.21
CA HIS A 132 -2.38 -12.99 8.24
C HIS A 132 -2.58 -11.47 8.36
N ARG A 133 -1.50 -10.69 8.36
CA ARG A 133 -1.53 -9.21 8.35
C ARG A 133 -2.24 -8.62 7.13
N CYS A 134 -2.15 -9.26 5.96
CA CYS A 134 -2.87 -8.89 4.75
C CYS A 134 -4.33 -9.38 4.71
N ALA A 135 -4.73 -10.27 5.62
CA ALA A 135 -6.07 -10.88 5.64
C ALA A 135 -6.90 -10.34 6.81
N ASP A 136 -6.45 -10.56 8.04
CA ASP A 136 -7.21 -10.30 9.26
C ASP A 136 -6.29 -9.76 10.39
N PRO A 137 -5.70 -8.56 10.20
CA PRO A 137 -4.71 -8.02 11.12
C PRO A 137 -5.12 -8.03 12.61
N CYS A 138 -4.30 -8.66 13.45
CA CYS A 138 -4.48 -8.66 14.91
C CYS A 138 -3.12 -8.69 15.66
N SER A 139 -3.09 -9.05 16.94
CA SER A 139 -1.84 -9.20 17.68
C SER A 139 -1.14 -10.52 17.31
N ILE A 140 0.19 -10.61 17.45
CA ILE A 140 0.93 -11.87 17.19
C ILE A 140 0.34 -13.04 18.00
N HIS A 141 -0.05 -12.77 19.24
CA HIS A 141 -0.71 -13.76 20.10
C HIS A 141 -2.05 -14.23 19.52
N ALA A 142 -2.90 -13.32 19.03
CA ALA A 142 -4.18 -13.71 18.42
C ALA A 142 -3.95 -14.46 17.10
N SER A 143 -3.01 -14.02 16.26
CA SER A 143 -2.61 -14.75 15.05
C SER A 143 -2.12 -16.17 15.39
N ALA A 144 -1.44 -16.38 16.51
CA ALA A 144 -0.96 -17.71 16.92
C ALA A 144 -2.11 -18.72 17.13
N LEU A 145 -3.26 -18.25 17.64
CA LEU A 145 -4.44 -19.08 17.92
C LEU A 145 -5.19 -19.49 16.65
N GLU A 146 -5.03 -18.73 15.56
CA GLU A 146 -5.78 -18.91 14.33
C GLU A 146 -5.07 -19.77 13.28
N GLN A 147 -3.82 -20.20 13.51
CA GLN A 147 -2.98 -20.92 12.53
C GLN A 147 -3.69 -22.11 11.88
N ASN A 148 -4.43 -22.89 12.68
CA ASN A 148 -5.13 -24.10 12.21
C ASN A 148 -6.31 -23.80 11.27
N SER A 149 -6.79 -22.56 11.24
CA SER A 149 -7.88 -22.14 10.34
C SER A 149 -7.40 -21.87 8.90
N TYR A 150 -6.08 -21.81 8.65
CA TYR A 150 -5.51 -21.51 7.34
C TYR A 150 -5.06 -22.77 6.60
N ALA A 151 -5.50 -22.91 5.35
CA ALA A 151 -5.13 -24.03 4.49
C ALA A 151 -3.62 -24.08 4.21
N GLY A 152 -2.99 -25.22 4.48
CA GLY A 152 -1.58 -25.49 4.25
C GLY A 152 -0.62 -24.76 5.19
N ILE A 153 -1.10 -24.24 6.32
CA ILE A 153 -0.28 -23.66 7.39
C ILE A 153 -0.09 -24.70 8.49
N LEU A 154 1.18 -24.91 8.89
CA LEU A 154 1.52 -25.74 10.04
C LEU A 154 1.53 -24.84 11.29
N SER A 155 0.91 -25.31 12.37
CA SER A 155 0.93 -24.58 13.64
C SER A 155 2.34 -24.56 14.23
N LEU A 156 2.85 -23.35 14.46
CA LEU A 156 4.15 -23.07 15.06
C LEU A 156 3.98 -22.53 16.48
N GLY A 157 4.99 -22.74 17.32
CA GLY A 157 5.03 -22.19 18.67
C GLY A 157 5.04 -20.66 18.66
N ILE A 158 4.41 -20.05 19.66
CA ILE A 158 4.30 -18.59 19.77
C ILE A 158 5.66 -17.91 19.84
N ASP A 159 6.67 -18.55 20.44
CA ASP A 159 8.03 -18.04 20.51
C ASP A 159 8.64 -17.84 19.12
N VAL A 160 8.42 -18.80 18.20
CA VAL A 160 8.88 -18.70 16.80
C VAL A 160 8.19 -17.54 16.07
N LEU A 161 6.93 -17.27 16.39
CA LEU A 161 6.21 -16.12 15.81
C LEU A 161 6.77 -14.78 16.32
N TYR A 162 7.27 -14.71 17.56
CA TYR A 162 7.94 -13.51 18.06
C TYR A 162 9.37 -13.37 17.53
N ASP A 163 10.11 -14.47 17.33
CA ASP A 163 11.45 -14.48 16.70
C ASP A 163 11.42 -13.83 15.30
N VAL A 164 10.28 -13.91 14.59
CA VAL A 164 10.10 -13.22 13.30
C VAL A 164 10.29 -11.71 13.44
N LEU A 165 9.87 -11.10 14.54
CA LEU A 165 10.02 -9.65 14.73
C LEU A 165 11.50 -9.25 14.85
N ASP A 166 12.31 -10.05 15.52
CA ASP A 166 13.75 -9.82 15.62
C ASP A 166 14.43 -9.94 14.25
N VAL A 167 14.06 -10.97 13.48
CA VAL A 167 14.57 -11.14 12.11
C VAL A 167 14.17 -9.98 11.22
N LEU A 168 12.92 -9.53 11.28
CA LEU A 168 12.45 -8.39 10.49
C LEU A 168 13.12 -7.07 10.91
N SER A 169 13.40 -6.89 12.21
CA SER A 169 14.15 -5.72 12.69
C SER A 169 15.58 -5.71 12.13
N GLN A 170 16.28 -6.85 12.22
CA GLN A 170 17.67 -7.00 11.77
C GLN A 170 17.80 -6.90 10.24
N GLN A 171 16.84 -7.44 9.50
CA GLN A 171 16.88 -7.51 8.04
C GLN A 171 16.18 -6.33 7.34
N LYS A 172 15.74 -5.31 8.08
CA LYS A 172 14.99 -4.15 7.56
C LYS A 172 15.62 -3.55 6.29
N GLU A 173 16.89 -3.19 6.34
CA GLU A 173 17.54 -2.50 5.21
C GLU A 173 17.71 -3.45 4.00
N ALA A 174 17.99 -4.72 4.26
CA ALA A 174 18.11 -5.74 3.22
C ALA A 174 16.77 -6.04 2.52
N ILE A 175 15.66 -6.14 3.27
CA ILE A 175 14.34 -6.38 2.68
C ILE A 175 13.85 -5.17 1.87
N ILE A 176 14.14 -3.95 2.34
CA ILE A 176 13.83 -2.72 1.60
C ILE A 176 14.59 -2.70 0.28
N SER A 177 15.90 -3.00 0.29
CA SER A 177 16.71 -3.07 -0.94
C SER A 177 16.21 -4.15 -1.90
N HIS A 178 15.84 -5.33 -1.38
CA HIS A 178 15.31 -6.42 -2.20
C HIS A 178 13.98 -6.06 -2.88
N LEU A 179 13.07 -5.45 -2.13
CA LEU A 179 11.78 -4.99 -2.67
C LEU A 179 11.95 -3.82 -3.64
N ALA A 180 12.90 -2.91 -3.37
CA ALA A 180 13.26 -1.82 -4.28
C ALA A 180 13.67 -2.34 -5.65
N ASP A 181 14.63 -3.26 -5.69
CA ASP A 181 15.11 -3.91 -6.91
C ASP A 181 13.99 -4.67 -7.64
N PHE A 182 13.07 -5.28 -6.89
CA PHE A 182 11.93 -5.97 -7.46
C PHE A 182 10.96 -4.99 -8.14
N PHE A 183 10.57 -3.92 -7.45
CA PHE A 183 9.62 -2.95 -7.98
C PHE A 183 10.18 -2.18 -9.16
N GLU A 184 11.45 -1.78 -9.13
CA GLU A 184 12.12 -1.14 -10.26
C GLU A 184 12.01 -1.97 -11.55
N LYS A 185 12.09 -3.31 -11.44
CA LYS A 185 12.01 -4.23 -12.59
C LYS A 185 10.58 -4.58 -13.01
N LYS A 186 9.61 -4.49 -12.09
CA LYS A 186 8.23 -4.98 -12.29
C LYS A 186 7.19 -3.90 -12.43
N THR A 187 7.52 -2.67 -12.09
CA THR A 187 6.60 -1.53 -12.19
C THR A 187 7.15 -0.52 -13.17
N SER A 188 6.25 0.20 -13.83
CA SER A 188 6.62 1.33 -14.67
C SER A 188 6.68 2.57 -13.78
N ARG A 189 7.82 2.77 -13.12
CA ARG A 189 8.07 4.04 -12.44
C ARG A 189 8.24 5.12 -13.52
N SER A 190 7.30 6.06 -13.58
CA SER A 190 7.38 7.21 -14.49
C SER A 190 7.85 8.44 -13.73
N GLY A 191 9.12 8.77 -13.89
CA GLY A 191 9.68 10.03 -13.42
C GLY A 191 10.43 9.97 -12.07
N PRO A 192 11.12 11.07 -11.72
CA PRO A 192 11.94 11.19 -10.52
C PRO A 192 11.13 11.50 -9.26
N GLU A 193 9.79 11.59 -9.32
CA GLU A 193 8.97 12.00 -8.19
C GLU A 193 8.99 10.96 -7.07
N ALA A 194 9.04 11.45 -5.84
CA ALA A 194 8.85 10.66 -4.63
C ALA A 194 8.05 11.47 -3.60
N TYR A 195 7.03 10.85 -3.03
CA TYR A 195 6.16 11.47 -2.03
C TYR A 195 6.70 11.16 -0.65
N TYR A 196 6.96 12.19 0.15
CA TYR A 196 7.45 12.04 1.50
C TYR A 196 6.54 12.75 2.49
N ASP A 197 6.15 12.03 3.53
CA ASP A 197 5.38 12.55 4.64
C ASP A 197 5.69 11.70 5.89
N VAL A 198 5.36 12.27 7.04
CA VAL A 198 5.64 11.71 8.35
C VAL A 198 4.33 11.58 9.10
N THR A 199 4.13 10.45 9.76
CA THR A 199 2.99 10.27 10.67
C THR A 199 3.44 9.81 12.05
N THR A 200 2.60 10.04 13.05
CA THR A 200 2.80 9.52 14.41
C THR A 200 1.91 8.30 14.66
N TYR A 201 2.43 7.36 15.43
CA TYR A 201 1.74 6.17 15.92
C TYR A 201 1.74 6.20 17.46
N ALA A 202 0.55 6.36 18.03
CA ALA A 202 0.35 6.37 19.48
C ALA A 202 0.36 4.93 20.04
N PHE A 203 0.94 4.78 21.22
CA PHE A 203 0.89 3.55 22.01
C PHE A 203 -0.02 3.80 23.20
N GLU A 204 -0.86 2.82 23.56
CA GLU A 204 -1.71 2.89 24.75
C GLU A 204 -0.87 2.70 26.02
N SER A 205 0.05 3.63 26.26
CA SER A 205 1.05 3.59 27.32
C SER A 205 1.68 4.96 27.60
N THR A 206 2.14 5.11 28.83
CA THR A 206 2.93 6.24 29.32
C THR A 206 4.42 5.89 29.52
N ARG A 207 4.81 4.63 29.28
CA ARG A 207 6.19 4.17 29.47
C ARG A 207 7.04 4.52 28.25
N TRP A 208 8.03 5.38 28.43
CA TRP A 208 8.98 5.74 27.38
C TRP A 208 10.06 4.66 27.17
N GLY A 209 10.69 4.69 26.00
CA GLY A 209 11.78 3.81 25.56
C GLY A 209 12.71 4.57 24.62
N GLU A 210 13.44 3.87 23.75
CA GLU A 210 14.30 4.51 22.75
C GLU A 210 13.47 5.20 21.66
N LEU A 211 12.52 4.47 21.06
CA LEU A 211 11.61 5.01 20.04
C LEU A 211 10.36 5.61 20.66
N ARG A 212 9.82 4.97 21.70
CA ARG A 212 8.57 5.38 22.34
C ARG A 212 8.81 6.61 23.22
N MET A 213 8.53 7.79 22.72
CA MET A 213 8.73 9.05 23.46
C MET A 213 7.46 9.92 23.43
N PHE A 214 7.25 10.75 24.46
CA PHE A 214 6.19 11.75 24.42
C PHE A 214 6.49 12.80 23.35
N GLY A 215 5.50 13.14 22.55
CA GLY A 215 5.64 14.15 21.51
C GLY A 215 4.30 14.59 20.94
N PHE A 216 4.36 15.30 19.82
CA PHE A 216 3.16 15.76 19.13
C PHE A 216 2.39 14.56 18.57
N SER A 217 1.10 14.43 18.89
CA SER A 217 0.25 13.35 18.37
C SER A 217 -0.69 13.90 17.30
N LYS A 218 -0.54 13.43 16.05
CA LYS A 218 -1.49 13.72 14.97
C LYS A 218 -2.88 13.10 15.24
N ASP A 219 -2.97 12.11 16.14
CA ASP A 219 -4.21 11.45 16.57
C ASP A 219 -4.76 12.04 17.89
N HIS A 220 -4.24 13.19 18.36
CA HIS A 220 -4.63 13.88 19.61
C HIS A 220 -4.43 13.06 20.91
N LYS A 221 -3.55 12.07 20.90
CA LYS A 221 -3.17 11.23 22.04
C LYS A 221 -1.99 11.81 22.82
N ASN A 222 -2.19 12.99 23.41
CA ASN A 222 -1.09 13.79 23.98
C ASN A 222 -0.47 13.22 25.27
N ASN A 223 -1.15 12.31 25.96
CA ASN A 223 -0.67 11.69 27.19
C ASN A 223 -0.12 10.28 26.96
N GLU A 224 0.12 9.91 25.70
CA GLU A 224 0.57 8.60 25.27
C GLU A 224 1.91 8.73 24.54
N VAL A 225 2.82 7.78 24.76
CA VAL A 225 4.09 7.75 24.01
C VAL A 225 3.83 7.47 22.54
N GLN A 226 4.63 8.08 21.68
CA GLN A 226 4.50 8.01 20.22
C GLN A 226 5.76 7.39 19.61
N VAL A 227 5.61 6.84 18.41
CA VAL A 227 6.69 6.62 17.45
C VAL A 227 6.37 7.40 16.19
N VAL A 228 7.38 8.06 15.62
CA VAL A 228 7.25 8.81 14.37
C VAL A 228 7.73 7.91 13.23
N MET A 229 6.98 7.85 12.14
CA MET A 229 7.35 7.11 10.93
C MET A 229 7.37 8.06 9.74
N GLY A 230 8.53 8.18 9.09
CA GLY A 230 8.65 8.76 7.76
C GLY A 230 8.43 7.67 6.71
N LEU A 231 7.56 7.91 5.75
CA LEU A 231 7.29 7.01 4.63
C LEU A 231 7.62 7.72 3.33
N LEU A 232 8.18 6.96 2.40
CA LEU A 232 8.49 7.44 1.08
C LEU A 232 7.83 6.54 0.03
N LEU A 233 7.10 7.12 -0.89
CA LEU A 233 6.40 6.40 -1.96
C LEU A 233 6.87 6.83 -3.35
N ASP A 234 6.78 5.93 -4.32
CA ASP A 234 6.94 6.24 -5.72
C ASP A 234 5.67 6.87 -6.31
N ASN A 235 5.72 7.17 -7.60
CA ASN A 235 4.61 7.74 -8.35
C ASN A 235 3.44 6.78 -8.57
N ASN A 236 3.63 5.47 -8.40
CA ASN A 236 2.58 4.45 -8.39
C ASN A 236 1.94 4.27 -7.01
N GLY A 237 2.44 4.97 -5.98
CA GLY A 237 1.99 4.82 -4.60
C GLY A 237 2.58 3.60 -3.89
N ILE A 238 3.59 2.96 -4.49
CA ILE A 238 4.30 1.82 -3.92
C ILE A 238 5.38 2.31 -2.95
N PRO A 239 5.48 1.73 -1.74
CA PRO A 239 6.49 2.13 -0.78
C PRO A 239 7.92 1.86 -1.27
N ILE A 240 8.75 2.89 -1.16
CA ILE A 240 10.18 2.87 -1.49
C ILE A 240 10.98 2.50 -0.24
N THR A 241 10.76 3.23 0.86
CA THR A 241 11.43 3.00 2.13
C THR A 241 10.64 3.64 3.27
N TYR A 242 10.99 3.29 4.50
CA TYR A 242 10.47 3.93 5.70
C TYR A 242 11.56 4.08 6.77
N GLU A 243 11.38 5.07 7.64
CA GLU A 243 12.24 5.27 8.80
C GLU A 243 11.42 5.52 10.05
N LEU A 244 11.87 4.95 11.18
CA LEU A 244 11.27 5.19 12.49
C LEU A 244 12.14 6.16 13.27
N PHE A 245 11.49 7.11 13.94
CA PHE A 245 12.12 8.10 14.79
C PHE A 245 11.44 8.12 16.17
N PRO A 246 12.15 8.57 17.21
CA PRO A 246 11.57 8.77 18.51
C PRO A 246 10.34 9.69 18.46
N GLY A 247 9.33 9.41 19.30
CA GLY A 247 8.07 10.17 19.36
C GLY A 247 8.17 11.69 19.51
N ASN A 248 9.27 12.20 20.06
CA ASN A 248 9.56 13.63 20.25
C ASN A 248 10.28 14.28 19.05
N THR A 249 10.49 13.54 17.96
CA THR A 249 11.18 14.04 16.77
C THR A 249 10.30 15.02 16.02
N MET A 250 10.86 16.19 15.68
CA MET A 250 10.16 17.16 14.83
C MET A 250 10.21 16.72 13.36
N ASP A 251 9.08 16.83 12.66
CA ASP A 251 8.96 16.47 11.23
C ASP A 251 10.11 17.04 10.39
N GLN A 252 10.51 18.30 10.62
CA GLN A 252 11.57 18.99 9.88
C GLN A 252 12.93 18.28 9.89
N CYS A 253 13.23 17.47 10.91
CA CYS A 253 14.53 16.79 11.06
C CYS A 253 14.57 15.41 10.40
N THR A 254 13.48 14.96 9.79
CA THR A 254 13.33 13.57 9.32
C THR A 254 13.70 13.39 7.84
N LEU A 255 13.53 14.43 7.03
CA LEU A 255 13.66 14.37 5.57
C LEU A 255 15.06 13.97 5.12
N THR A 256 16.10 14.62 5.65
CA THR A 256 17.50 14.43 5.23
C THR A 256 17.89 12.95 5.24
N ARG A 257 17.65 12.26 6.37
CA ARG A 257 17.96 10.84 6.55
C ARG A 257 17.20 9.95 5.56
N SER A 258 15.93 10.26 5.30
CA SER A 258 15.11 9.50 4.35
C SER A 258 15.59 9.68 2.90
N VAL A 259 16.01 10.89 2.52
CA VAL A 259 16.53 11.18 1.17
C VAL A 259 17.91 10.56 0.96
N GLU A 260 18.79 10.57 1.95
CA GLU A 260 20.10 9.89 1.85
C GLU A 260 19.94 8.38 1.58
N LYS A 261 19.04 7.73 2.32
CA LYS A 261 18.70 6.32 2.10
C LYS A 261 18.15 6.08 0.71
N LEU A 262 17.25 6.95 0.23
CA LEU A 262 16.67 6.88 -1.11
C LEU A 262 17.77 6.87 -2.18
N LYS A 263 18.74 7.79 -2.09
CA LYS A 263 19.89 7.87 -3.03
C LYS A 263 20.68 6.56 -3.04
N SER A 264 20.96 6.01 -1.85
CA SER A 264 21.72 4.77 -1.73
C SER A 264 21.00 3.56 -2.33
N LEU A 265 19.67 3.47 -2.15
CA LEU A 265 18.89 2.30 -2.54
C LEU A 265 18.53 2.29 -4.03
N TYR A 266 18.12 3.43 -4.59
CA TYR A 266 17.55 3.48 -5.95
C TYR A 266 18.50 4.02 -7.00
N ARG A 267 19.74 4.37 -6.64
CA ARG A 267 20.75 4.92 -7.56
C ARG A 267 20.22 6.09 -8.42
N LEU A 268 19.23 6.82 -7.91
CA LEU A 268 18.63 7.93 -8.63
C LEU A 268 19.59 9.13 -8.62
N GLU A 269 19.94 9.60 -9.81
CA GLU A 269 20.76 10.80 -9.97
C GLU A 269 20.02 12.06 -9.48
N LYS A 270 18.70 12.10 -9.69
CA LYS A 270 17.83 13.22 -9.31
C LYS A 270 16.45 12.74 -8.84
N ILE A 271 15.92 13.36 -7.79
CA ILE A 271 14.60 13.07 -7.21
C ILE A 271 13.84 14.39 -7.06
N THR A 272 12.52 14.34 -7.24
CA THR A 272 11.60 15.43 -6.89
C THR A 272 10.84 15.05 -5.63
N VAL A 273 11.18 15.68 -4.50
CA VAL A 273 10.52 15.43 -3.22
C VAL A 273 9.22 16.23 -3.15
N VAL A 274 8.09 15.52 -3.01
CA VAL A 274 6.77 16.11 -2.81
C VAL A 274 6.38 15.98 -1.34
N ALA A 275 6.16 17.10 -0.66
CA ALA A 275 5.91 17.12 0.78
C ALA A 275 4.98 18.26 1.22
N ASP A 276 4.31 18.08 2.36
CA ASP A 276 3.50 19.14 2.96
C ASP A 276 4.34 20.14 3.78
N ARG A 277 3.68 21.21 4.25
CA ARG A 277 4.23 22.35 4.97
C ARG A 277 5.13 21.97 6.15
N GLY A 278 4.81 20.88 6.86
CA GLY A 278 5.56 20.43 8.03
C GLY A 278 7.05 20.24 7.76
N LEU A 279 7.41 19.97 6.50
CA LEU A 279 8.76 19.65 6.04
C LEU A 279 9.45 20.82 5.32
N ASN A 280 8.76 21.95 5.17
CA ASN A 280 9.29 23.20 4.58
C ASN A 280 10.17 23.95 5.61
N SER A 281 11.27 23.33 6.01
CA SER A 281 12.31 23.94 6.84
C SER A 281 13.44 24.46 5.97
N GLY A 282 14.14 25.47 6.47
CA GLY A 282 15.20 26.07 5.69
C GLY A 282 16.37 25.14 5.35
N SER A 283 16.79 24.36 6.34
CA SER A 283 17.83 23.33 6.18
C SER A 283 17.42 22.25 5.17
N ASN A 284 16.13 21.89 5.09
CA ASN A 284 15.65 20.88 4.15
C ASN A 284 15.73 21.37 2.70
N LEU A 285 15.31 22.62 2.44
CA LEU A 285 15.37 23.19 1.08
C LEU A 285 16.81 23.33 0.60
N GLU A 286 17.67 23.84 1.46
CA GLU A 286 19.10 23.96 1.18
C GLU A 286 19.73 22.59 0.89
N TYR A 287 19.47 21.58 1.74
CA TYR A 287 19.97 20.22 1.54
C TYR A 287 19.54 19.63 0.19
N LEU A 288 18.26 19.76 -0.17
CA LEU A 288 17.75 19.27 -1.45
C LEU A 288 18.42 20.00 -2.64
N CYS A 289 18.52 21.34 -2.59
CA CYS A 289 19.12 22.12 -3.67
C CYS A 289 20.63 21.85 -3.81
N LYS A 290 21.40 21.82 -2.71
CA LYS A 290 22.83 21.47 -2.75
C LYS A 290 23.06 20.05 -3.25
N GLY A 291 22.14 19.14 -2.94
CA GLY A 291 22.14 17.76 -3.41
C GLY A 291 21.72 17.56 -4.88
N GLY A 292 21.36 18.63 -5.60
CA GLY A 292 20.88 18.59 -6.99
C GLY A 292 19.45 18.07 -7.14
N HIS A 293 18.67 18.03 -6.08
CA HIS A 293 17.30 17.52 -6.07
C HIS A 293 16.27 18.62 -6.26
N ASP A 294 15.11 18.23 -6.79
CA ASP A 294 13.96 19.11 -6.90
C ASP A 294 13.01 18.90 -5.72
N PHE A 295 12.22 19.91 -5.41
CA PHE A 295 11.14 19.82 -4.45
C PHE A 295 9.87 20.46 -4.99
N VAL A 296 8.73 19.94 -4.55
CA VAL A 296 7.41 20.51 -4.76
C VAL A 296 6.68 20.47 -3.41
N ILE A 297 6.56 21.60 -2.75
CA ILE A 297 6.04 21.68 -1.38
C ILE A 297 4.99 22.76 -1.22
N SER A 298 4.13 22.62 -0.22
CA SER A 298 3.13 23.65 0.07
C SER A 298 3.75 24.91 0.69
N TYR A 299 3.26 26.06 0.25
CA TYR A 299 3.65 27.38 0.75
C TYR A 299 2.46 28.06 1.41
N THR A 300 2.68 28.74 2.55
CA THR A 300 1.59 29.31 3.34
C THR A 300 1.46 30.80 3.18
N LEU A 301 0.39 31.21 2.50
CA LEU A 301 0.03 32.60 2.26
C LEU A 301 -0.14 33.39 3.57
N LYS A 302 -0.80 32.81 4.58
CA LYS A 302 -1.13 33.51 5.84
C LYS A 302 0.10 33.98 6.65
N ARG A 303 1.22 33.27 6.54
CA ARG A 303 2.47 33.57 7.27
C ARG A 303 3.55 34.16 6.36
N SER A 304 3.22 34.42 5.10
CA SER A 304 4.13 35.05 4.15
C SER A 304 4.29 36.55 4.43
N PRO A 305 5.37 37.19 3.96
CA PRO A 305 5.54 38.64 4.04
C PRO A 305 4.38 39.38 3.37
N ASP A 306 4.06 40.58 3.85
CA ASP A 306 2.93 41.35 3.30
C ASP A 306 3.13 41.70 1.81
N SER A 307 4.37 41.94 1.40
CA SER A 307 4.73 42.10 -0.01
C SER A 307 4.35 40.90 -0.89
N PHE A 308 4.45 39.68 -0.37
CA PHE A 308 4.04 38.48 -1.09
C PHE A 308 2.52 38.35 -1.15
N LYS A 309 1.83 38.72 -0.07
CA LYS A 309 0.37 38.67 -0.05
C LYS A 309 -0.24 39.70 -1.01
N GLU A 310 0.35 40.88 -1.13
CA GLU A 310 -0.03 41.88 -2.15
C GLU A 310 0.02 41.33 -3.56
N LEU A 311 1.00 40.47 -3.88
CA LEU A 311 1.06 39.79 -5.18
C LEU A 311 -0.10 38.82 -5.41
N VAL A 312 -0.65 38.22 -4.35
CA VAL A 312 -1.83 37.35 -4.46
C VAL A 312 -3.08 38.16 -4.77
N TRP A 313 -3.23 39.33 -4.15
CA TRP A 313 -4.42 40.18 -4.28
C TRP A 313 -4.39 41.10 -5.50
N ASN A 314 -3.22 41.35 -6.07
CA ASN A 314 -3.11 42.05 -7.35
C ASN A 314 -3.60 41.13 -8.48
N ASP A 315 -4.64 41.58 -9.20
CA ASP A 315 -5.25 40.88 -10.34
C ASP A 315 -4.31 40.79 -11.57
N GLU A 316 -3.23 41.57 -11.63
CA GLU A 316 -2.24 41.48 -12.71
C GLU A 316 -1.53 40.12 -12.73
N GLY A 317 -1.41 39.54 -13.94
CA GLY A 317 -0.65 38.30 -14.17
C GLY A 317 -1.39 37.01 -13.82
N TRP A 318 -2.67 37.08 -13.45
CA TRP A 318 -3.53 35.90 -13.34
C TRP A 318 -4.02 35.43 -14.71
N GLN A 319 -4.02 34.11 -14.89
CA GLN A 319 -4.63 33.43 -16.02
C GLN A 319 -5.91 32.75 -15.54
N ASP A 320 -7.04 33.21 -16.07
CA ASP A 320 -8.37 32.77 -15.65
C ASP A 320 -8.90 31.67 -16.58
N SER A 321 -9.44 30.61 -15.98
CA SER A 321 -10.19 29.56 -16.68
C SER A 321 -11.67 29.73 -16.36
N VAL A 322 -12.49 29.84 -17.40
CA VAL A 322 -13.92 30.20 -17.30
C VAL A 322 -14.78 29.02 -17.77
N ASP A 323 -15.90 28.79 -17.08
CA ASP A 323 -16.90 27.83 -17.54
C ASP A 323 -17.60 28.37 -18.81
N LEU A 324 -17.57 27.61 -19.89
CA LEU A 324 -18.16 28.00 -21.18
C LEU A 324 -19.70 28.11 -21.14
N ALA A 325 -20.35 27.46 -20.17
CA ALA A 325 -21.80 27.45 -20.04
C ALA A 325 -22.34 28.58 -19.14
N THR A 326 -21.62 28.96 -18.08
CA THR A 326 -22.07 29.98 -17.11
C THR A 326 -21.31 31.30 -17.20
N GLY A 327 -20.15 31.33 -17.85
CA GLY A 327 -19.27 32.51 -17.89
C GLY A 327 -18.57 32.81 -16.57
N GLU A 328 -18.69 31.92 -15.57
CA GLU A 328 -18.08 32.09 -14.26
C GLU A 328 -16.64 31.56 -14.23
N ILE A 329 -15.76 32.25 -13.48
CA ILE A 329 -14.38 31.82 -13.33
C ILE A 329 -14.32 30.59 -12.43
N THR A 330 -13.85 29.48 -13.01
CA THR A 330 -13.74 28.19 -12.32
C THR A 330 -12.42 28.07 -11.56
N SER A 331 -11.34 28.58 -12.15
CA SER A 331 -10.01 28.58 -11.56
C SER A 331 -9.14 29.70 -12.11
N ARG A 332 -8.12 30.08 -11.34
CA ARG A 332 -7.10 31.05 -11.73
C ARG A 332 -5.72 30.50 -11.42
N SER A 333 -4.72 30.86 -12.22
CA SER A 333 -3.32 30.54 -11.92
C SER A 333 -2.39 31.74 -12.13
N LYS A 334 -1.35 31.85 -11.30
CA LYS A 334 -0.33 32.89 -11.40
C LYS A 334 1.02 32.30 -10.98
N ILE A 335 2.08 32.68 -11.70
CA ILE A 335 3.44 32.24 -11.40
C ILE A 335 4.22 33.44 -10.91
N VAL A 336 4.90 33.27 -9.77
CA VAL A 336 5.78 34.28 -9.20
C VAL A 336 7.17 33.67 -9.06
N GLU A 337 8.15 34.25 -9.74
CA GLU A 337 9.57 33.93 -9.53
C GLU A 337 10.10 34.73 -8.35
N GLN A 338 10.72 34.05 -7.39
CA GLN A 338 11.26 34.66 -6.19
C GLN A 338 12.60 34.01 -5.81
N ILE A 339 13.42 34.74 -5.06
CA ILE A 339 14.56 34.17 -4.34
C ILE A 339 14.13 34.02 -2.88
N LEU A 340 14.05 32.78 -2.41
CA LEU A 340 13.84 32.51 -0.99
C LEU A 340 15.14 32.69 -0.22
N GLU A 341 15.10 33.55 0.79
CA GLU A 341 16.17 33.68 1.78
C GLU A 341 15.89 32.76 2.96
N VAL A 342 16.77 31.80 3.16
CA VAL A 342 16.55 30.67 4.04
C VAL A 342 17.61 30.66 5.13
N LYS A 343 17.19 30.64 6.39
CA LYS A 343 18.10 30.59 7.54
C LYS A 343 18.52 29.17 7.84
N VAL A 344 19.81 28.90 7.70
CA VAL A 344 20.42 27.59 7.93
C VAL A 344 21.32 27.68 9.16
N PRO A 345 21.18 26.80 10.17
CA PRO A 345 22.07 26.79 11.32
C PRO A 345 23.50 26.39 10.91
N ILE A 346 24.51 27.11 11.41
CA ILE A 346 25.92 26.74 11.23
C ILE A 346 26.24 25.64 12.25
N ASP A 347 26.51 24.42 11.78
CA ASP A 347 27.12 23.39 12.62
C ASP A 347 28.59 23.79 12.83
N GLN A 348 28.94 24.13 14.06
CA GLN A 348 30.34 24.18 14.49
C GLN A 348 30.74 22.75 14.83
N ASP A 349 31.82 22.28 14.20
CA ASP A 349 32.34 20.92 14.17
C ASP A 349 32.12 20.08 15.44
N GLU A 350 31.81 18.79 15.24
CA GLU A 350 31.61 17.77 16.27
C GLU A 350 32.87 17.45 17.13
N GLU A 351 33.99 18.17 16.96
CA GLU A 351 35.26 17.84 17.60
C GLU A 351 35.51 18.49 18.97
N SER A 352 34.56 19.23 19.53
CA SER A 352 34.68 19.72 20.92
C SER A 352 33.54 19.22 21.80
N ALA A 353 33.79 18.06 22.42
CA ALA A 353 32.99 17.44 23.47
C ALA A 353 33.02 18.23 24.79
N GLU A 354 32.78 19.54 24.74
CA GLU A 354 32.44 20.34 25.91
C GLU A 354 30.93 20.54 25.98
N LYS A 355 30.33 20.06 27.09
CA LYS A 355 28.90 20.14 27.40
C LYS A 355 28.33 21.53 27.06
N LYS A 356 27.49 21.60 26.03
CA LYS A 356 26.77 22.81 25.58
C LYS A 356 26.05 23.46 26.78
N LYS A 357 26.54 24.62 27.24
CA LYS A 357 25.82 25.47 28.22
C LYS A 357 24.48 25.91 27.60
N ARG A 358 23.37 25.69 28.31
CA ARG A 358 22.02 26.16 27.92
C ARG A 358 22.06 27.68 27.69
N GLY A 359 21.64 28.15 26.51
CA GLY A 359 21.34 29.57 26.26
C GLY A 359 22.15 30.32 25.20
N ARG A 360 23.13 29.71 24.50
CA ARG A 360 23.83 30.39 23.40
C ARG A 360 22.94 30.45 22.13
N PRO A 361 22.70 31.63 21.54
CA PRO A 361 21.93 31.74 20.30
C PRO A 361 22.67 31.00 19.18
N ARG A 362 21.93 30.20 18.41
CA ARG A 362 22.47 29.51 17.22
C ARG A 362 22.91 30.55 16.20
N LYS A 363 24.09 30.38 15.62
CA LYS A 363 24.52 31.17 14.47
C LYS A 363 23.85 30.61 13.22
N TYR A 364 23.42 31.50 12.32
CA TYR A 364 22.74 31.12 11.09
C TYR A 364 23.45 31.76 9.90
N THR A 365 23.53 31.03 8.79
CA THR A 365 23.84 31.57 7.46
C THR A 365 22.53 31.77 6.70
N ILE A 366 22.48 32.78 5.83
CA ILE A 366 21.36 33.01 4.92
C ILE A 366 21.75 32.44 3.58
N GLU A 367 21.00 31.44 3.12
CA GLU A 367 21.14 30.83 1.81
C GLU A 367 20.04 31.34 0.88
N LYS A 368 20.39 31.55 -0.39
CA LYS A 368 19.49 32.12 -1.40
C LYS A 368 19.11 31.05 -2.42
N ILE A 369 17.83 30.66 -2.43
CA ILE A 369 17.33 29.59 -3.30
C ILE A 369 16.35 30.21 -4.33
N PRO A 370 16.66 30.18 -5.63
CA PRO A 370 15.71 30.60 -6.66
C PRO A 370 14.57 29.60 -6.78
N VAL A 371 13.34 30.08 -6.80
CA VAL A 371 12.13 29.25 -6.79
C VAL A 371 11.01 29.87 -7.63
N LYS A 372 10.14 29.02 -8.16
CA LYS A 372 8.83 29.39 -8.70
C LYS A 372 7.75 29.08 -7.68
N ILE A 373 6.92 30.07 -7.40
CA ILE A 373 5.71 29.92 -6.60
C ILE A 373 4.52 29.90 -7.56
N HIS A 374 3.86 28.75 -7.62
CA HIS A 374 2.64 28.54 -8.38
C HIS A 374 1.45 28.83 -7.47
N LEU A 375 0.81 29.96 -7.73
CA LEU A 375 -0.41 30.39 -7.08
C LEU A 375 -1.60 29.89 -7.89
N THR A 376 -2.56 29.29 -7.20
CA THR A 376 -3.80 28.79 -7.79
C THR A 376 -4.98 29.27 -6.97
N TRP A 377 -6.10 29.52 -7.65
CA TRP A 377 -7.39 29.74 -7.02
C TRP A 377 -8.44 28.87 -7.69
N SER A 378 -9.41 28.35 -6.94
CA SER A 378 -10.56 27.67 -7.55
C SER A 378 -11.85 27.88 -6.75
N ALA A 379 -12.95 28.03 -7.47
CA ALA A 379 -14.28 28.24 -6.89
C ALA A 379 -14.70 27.06 -6.00
N LYS A 380 -14.45 25.83 -6.45
CA LYS A 380 -14.73 24.60 -5.69
C LYS A 380 -14.02 24.59 -4.34
N ARG A 381 -12.75 25.00 -4.31
CA ARG A 381 -11.97 25.07 -3.07
C ARG A 381 -12.42 26.23 -2.19
N ALA A 382 -12.72 27.39 -2.76
CA ALA A 382 -13.25 28.53 -2.02
C ALA A 382 -14.54 28.17 -1.27
N ASN A 383 -15.45 27.44 -1.90
CA ASN A 383 -16.67 26.96 -1.26
C ASN A 383 -16.40 25.98 -0.13
N LYS A 384 -15.43 25.06 -0.31
CA LYS A 384 -15.02 24.13 0.74
C LYS A 384 -14.40 24.85 1.93
N ASP A 385 -13.44 25.74 1.68
CA ASP A 385 -12.73 26.51 2.72
C ASP A 385 -13.70 27.41 3.51
N ARG A 386 -14.68 28.01 2.81
CA ARG A 386 -15.79 28.76 3.43
C ARG A 386 -16.63 27.87 4.34
N SER A 387 -17.07 26.71 3.86
CA SER A 387 -17.87 25.77 4.65
C SER A 387 -17.11 25.25 5.89
N ASP A 388 -15.81 24.94 5.73
CA ASP A 388 -14.95 24.53 6.83
C ASP A 388 -14.79 25.66 7.86
N ARG A 389 -14.63 26.93 7.42
CA ARG A 389 -14.62 28.10 8.30
C ARG A 389 -15.95 28.26 9.04
N GLU A 390 -17.07 28.20 8.35
CA GLU A 390 -18.41 28.31 8.95
C GLU A 390 -18.63 27.24 10.02
N ARG A 391 -18.23 25.99 9.75
CA ARG A 391 -18.29 24.90 10.73
C ARG A 391 -17.44 25.16 11.98
N VAL A 392 -16.27 25.79 11.82
CA VAL A 392 -15.44 26.22 12.96
C VAL A 392 -16.11 27.34 13.74
N LEU A 393 -16.70 28.33 13.06
CA LEU A 393 -17.42 29.43 13.68
C LEU A 393 -18.65 28.96 14.46
N GLU A 394 -19.44 28.03 13.90
CA GLU A 394 -20.56 27.41 14.61
C GLU A 394 -20.11 26.70 15.89
N LYS A 395 -19.00 25.95 15.83
CA LYS A 395 -18.43 25.29 17.02
C LYS A 395 -17.95 26.31 18.06
N LEU A 396 -17.38 27.44 17.63
CA LEU A 396 -16.95 28.51 18.52
C LEU A 396 -18.15 29.23 19.17
N LYS A 397 -19.20 29.55 18.39
CA LYS A 397 -20.46 30.15 18.91
C LYS A 397 -21.08 29.28 20.00
N LYS A 398 -21.25 27.96 19.74
CA LYS A 398 -21.78 27.01 20.74
C LYS A 398 -20.92 26.91 22.02
N ARG A 399 -19.62 27.24 21.94
CA ARG A 399 -18.70 27.24 23.08
C ARG A 399 -18.69 28.57 23.82
N LEU A 400 -18.93 29.69 23.12
CA LEU A 400 -19.14 31.02 23.71
C LEU A 400 -20.36 31.03 24.65
N ASP A 401 -21.39 30.26 24.33
CA ASP A 401 -22.55 30.05 25.22
C ASP A 401 -22.20 29.30 26.53
N LYS A 402 -21.00 28.69 26.64
CA LYS A 402 -20.56 27.90 27.81
C LYS A 402 -19.14 28.30 28.26
N PRO A 403 -18.98 29.39 29.02
CA PRO A 403 -17.68 29.98 29.36
C PRO A 403 -16.67 29.03 30.03
N TYR A 404 -17.12 28.03 30.79
CA TYR A 404 -16.24 27.06 31.45
C TYR A 404 -15.48 26.16 30.46
N GLN A 405 -16.06 25.85 29.30
CA GLN A 405 -15.44 24.98 28.28
C GLN A 405 -14.33 25.70 27.51
N LEU A 406 -14.37 27.02 27.54
CA LEU A 406 -13.55 27.91 26.75
C LEU A 406 -12.14 28.03 27.36
N LYS A 407 -12.00 28.14 28.69
CA LYS A 407 -10.69 28.13 29.40
C LYS A 407 -9.86 26.86 29.13
N ALA A 408 -10.50 25.69 29.04
CA ALA A 408 -9.84 24.43 28.71
C ALA A 408 -9.48 24.27 27.22
N ALA A 409 -10.25 24.91 26.32
CA ALA A 409 -10.03 24.87 24.88
C ALA A 409 -8.97 25.88 24.40
N VAL A 410 -8.80 27.01 25.10
CA VAL A 410 -7.76 28.02 24.80
C VAL A 410 -6.36 27.46 24.96
N LYS A 411 -6.13 26.64 26.00
CA LYS A 411 -4.87 25.88 26.18
C LYS A 411 -4.60 24.86 25.06
N ARG A 412 -5.61 24.51 24.25
CA ARG A 412 -5.54 23.53 23.16
C ARG A 412 -5.51 24.17 21.76
N GLY A 413 -5.39 25.50 21.66
CA GLY A 413 -5.22 26.20 20.39
C GLY A 413 -6.51 26.56 19.63
N CYS A 414 -7.69 26.52 20.27
CA CYS A 414 -8.96 26.96 19.66
C CYS A 414 -9.15 28.50 19.68
N ASN A 415 -8.12 29.27 19.30
CA ASN A 415 -8.12 30.75 19.49
C ASN A 415 -8.16 31.53 18.17
N GLN A 416 -8.24 30.83 17.03
CA GLN A 416 -7.91 31.42 15.73
C GLN A 416 -8.82 32.61 15.34
N PHE A 417 -10.05 32.68 15.86
CA PHE A 417 -11.03 33.75 15.60
C PHE A 417 -11.56 34.41 16.88
N LEU A 418 -10.90 34.22 18.03
CA LEU A 418 -11.32 34.82 19.29
C LEU A 418 -10.48 36.07 19.58
N GLN A 419 -11.15 37.11 20.07
CA GLN A 419 -10.53 38.23 20.77
C GLN A 419 -10.67 37.97 22.27
N MET A 420 -9.55 37.97 22.97
CA MET A 420 -9.47 37.73 24.41
C MET A 420 -9.03 39.01 25.10
N GLU A 421 -9.84 39.51 26.02
CA GLU A 421 -9.38 40.51 26.99
C GLU A 421 -8.85 39.77 28.23
N LEU A 422 -7.68 40.20 28.72
CA LEU A 422 -6.92 39.51 29.78
C LEU A 422 -7.60 39.58 31.16
N ASP A 423 -8.53 40.51 31.35
CA ASP A 423 -9.13 40.83 32.66
C ASP A 423 -10.67 40.69 32.72
N THR A 424 -11.34 40.45 31.60
CA THR A 424 -12.80 40.32 31.51
C THR A 424 -13.15 38.98 30.87
N GLU A 425 -14.08 38.24 31.47
CA GLU A 425 -14.57 36.95 30.94
C GLU A 425 -15.41 37.09 29.64
N ASP A 426 -15.32 38.25 28.98
CA ASP A 426 -16.06 38.63 27.78
C ASP A 426 -15.31 38.23 26.51
N TRP A 427 -15.50 36.99 26.08
CA TRP A 427 -14.86 36.49 24.88
C TRP A 427 -15.74 36.81 23.68
N LYS A 428 -15.17 37.43 22.64
CA LYS A 428 -15.90 37.80 21.42
C LYS A 428 -15.23 37.22 20.19
N LEU A 429 -16.04 37.00 19.15
CA LEU A 429 -15.51 36.66 17.83
C LEU A 429 -14.85 37.90 17.24
N ASP A 430 -13.65 37.72 16.72
CA ASP A 430 -12.88 38.75 16.04
C ASP A 430 -13.28 38.77 14.56
N GLU A 431 -14.23 39.65 14.22
CA GLU A 431 -14.75 39.78 12.85
C GLU A 431 -13.66 40.14 11.85
N ALA A 432 -12.65 40.92 12.25
CA ALA A 432 -11.53 41.27 11.38
C ALA A 432 -10.67 40.05 11.02
N LYS A 433 -10.41 39.14 11.98
CA LYS A 433 -9.70 37.87 11.70
C LYS A 433 -10.53 36.94 10.82
N ILE A 434 -11.85 36.96 10.95
CA ILE A 434 -12.77 36.15 10.12
C ILE A 434 -12.73 36.65 8.67
N GLU A 435 -12.87 37.95 8.48
CA GLU A 435 -12.81 38.60 7.18
C GLU A 435 -11.44 38.39 6.53
N GLN A 436 -10.36 38.58 7.29
CA GLN A 436 -9.00 38.32 6.81
C GLN A 436 -8.82 36.86 6.40
N ALA A 437 -9.39 35.89 7.14
CA ALA A 437 -9.32 34.49 6.77
C ALA A 437 -10.15 34.17 5.52
N ALA A 438 -11.30 34.83 5.33
CA ALA A 438 -12.17 34.69 4.16
C ALA A 438 -11.49 35.13 2.87
N ARG A 439 -10.64 36.16 2.92
CA ARG A 439 -9.85 36.61 1.76
C ARG A 439 -8.91 35.55 1.18
N TYR A 440 -8.55 34.52 1.95
CA TYR A 440 -7.68 33.44 1.46
C TYR A 440 -8.45 32.24 0.91
N ASP A 441 -9.79 32.27 0.92
CA ASP A 441 -10.59 31.14 0.47
C ASP A 441 -10.32 30.79 -0.99
N GLY A 442 -10.02 29.51 -1.23
CA GLY A 442 -9.75 29.00 -2.57
C GLY A 442 -8.33 29.21 -3.05
N TYR A 443 -7.54 30.08 -2.41
CA TYR A 443 -6.15 30.32 -2.77
C TYR A 443 -5.21 29.24 -2.22
N TYR A 444 -4.29 28.79 -3.06
CA TYR A 444 -3.26 27.83 -2.69
C TYR A 444 -1.94 28.13 -3.39
N ALA A 445 -0.85 27.94 -2.66
CA ALA A 445 0.49 28.21 -3.15
C ALA A 445 1.35 26.96 -3.01
N VAL A 446 2.00 26.58 -4.12
CA VAL A 446 2.99 25.51 -4.16
C VAL A 446 4.29 26.11 -4.65
N ILE A 447 5.40 25.69 -4.07
CA ILE A 447 6.73 26.19 -4.39
C ILE A 447 7.63 25.07 -4.88
N THR A 448 8.42 25.38 -5.91
CA THR A 448 9.40 24.47 -6.48
C THR A 448 10.69 25.19 -6.89
N ASN A 449 11.83 24.50 -6.78
CA ASN A 449 13.10 24.94 -7.35
C ASN A 449 13.29 24.50 -8.82
N ASN A 450 12.40 23.67 -9.37
CA ASN A 450 12.41 23.32 -10.78
C ASN A 450 11.69 24.40 -11.58
N LEU A 451 12.46 25.31 -12.18
CA LEU A 451 11.93 26.48 -12.88
C LEU A 451 11.29 26.16 -14.24
N ASN A 452 11.38 24.92 -14.72
CA ASN A 452 10.84 24.51 -16.02
C ASN A 452 9.42 23.97 -15.93
N LEU A 453 8.91 23.67 -14.72
CA LEU A 453 7.58 23.10 -14.55
C LEU A 453 6.48 24.15 -14.77
N SER A 454 5.44 23.75 -15.49
CA SER A 454 4.20 24.52 -15.62
C SER A 454 3.31 24.39 -14.37
N THR A 455 2.36 25.31 -14.19
CA THR A 455 1.41 25.23 -13.07
C THR A 455 0.56 23.97 -13.08
N ASP A 456 0.21 23.45 -14.26
CA ASP A 456 -0.56 22.22 -14.40
C ASP A 456 0.26 20.99 -13.97
N GLU A 457 1.55 20.94 -14.35
CA GLU A 457 2.45 19.87 -13.93
C GLU A 457 2.67 19.91 -12.41
N VAL A 458 2.97 21.08 -11.84
CA VAL A 458 3.13 21.25 -10.39
C VAL A 458 1.86 20.85 -9.65
N SER A 459 0.69 21.24 -10.16
CA SER A 459 -0.60 20.88 -9.57
C SER A 459 -0.88 19.38 -9.63
N LYS A 460 -0.48 18.70 -10.72
CA LYS A 460 -0.57 17.22 -10.84
C LYS A 460 0.39 16.51 -9.90
N ILE A 461 1.65 16.94 -9.85
CA ILE A 461 2.68 16.38 -8.97
C ILE A 461 2.25 16.55 -7.50
N TYR A 462 1.92 17.77 -7.08
CA TYR A 462 1.45 18.04 -5.72
C TYR A 462 0.12 17.32 -5.43
N GLY A 463 -0.76 17.25 -6.42
CA GLY A 463 -2.01 16.50 -6.35
C GLY A 463 -1.79 15.03 -6.00
N GLY A 464 -0.66 14.41 -6.35
CA GLY A 464 -0.36 13.02 -5.98
C GLY A 464 -0.11 12.76 -4.50
N LEU A 465 0.00 13.80 -3.65
CA LEU A 465 0.26 13.68 -2.21
C LEU A 465 -0.82 12.86 -1.48
N TRP A 466 -2.05 12.77 -2.02
CA TRP A 466 -3.09 11.91 -1.45
C TRP A 466 -2.66 10.43 -1.39
N LYS A 467 -1.74 9.98 -2.26
CA LYS A 467 -1.25 8.59 -2.27
C LYS A 467 -0.52 8.24 -0.98
N ILE A 468 0.24 9.18 -0.41
CA ILE A 468 0.92 8.97 0.86
C ILE A 468 -0.03 9.04 2.05
N GLU A 469 -0.98 9.98 2.03
CA GLU A 469 -2.05 10.03 3.03
C GLU A 469 -2.87 8.74 3.06
N GLU A 470 -3.20 8.20 1.88
CA GLU A 470 -3.88 6.92 1.76
C GLU A 470 -3.02 5.76 2.28
N SER A 471 -1.72 5.71 1.97
CA SER A 471 -0.85 4.66 2.49
C SER A 471 -0.75 4.69 4.02
N PHE A 472 -0.72 5.88 4.63
CA PHE A 472 -0.81 6.00 6.08
C PHE A 472 -2.18 5.58 6.64
N ARG A 473 -3.28 5.86 5.92
CA ARG A 473 -4.61 5.36 6.26
C ARG A 473 -4.63 3.83 6.24
N ILE A 474 -4.08 3.21 5.20
CA ILE A 474 -3.98 1.75 5.06
C ILE A 474 -3.14 1.17 6.21
N LEU A 475 -1.99 1.76 6.52
CA LEU A 475 -1.16 1.30 7.63
C LEU A 475 -1.89 1.39 8.97
N LYS A 476 -2.56 2.51 9.26
CA LYS A 476 -3.20 2.75 10.56
C LYS A 476 -4.51 1.97 10.75
N THR A 477 -5.35 1.95 9.73
CA THR A 477 -6.71 1.42 9.80
C THR A 477 -6.75 -0.03 9.35
N ASP A 478 -6.36 -0.31 8.12
CA ASP A 478 -6.53 -1.62 7.50
C ASP A 478 -5.48 -2.61 8.02
N LEU A 479 -4.19 -2.31 7.91
CA LEU A 479 -3.11 -3.19 8.39
C LEU A 479 -2.92 -3.18 9.91
N ARG A 480 -3.65 -2.30 10.62
CA ARG A 480 -3.59 -2.11 12.08
C ARG A 480 -2.15 -2.06 12.61
N ALA A 481 -1.33 -1.23 11.97
CA ALA A 481 -0.03 -0.86 12.53
C ALA A 481 -0.19 -0.20 13.91
N ARG A 482 -1.38 0.35 14.20
CA ARG A 482 -1.88 0.60 15.56
C ARG A 482 -3.24 -0.09 15.79
N PRO A 483 -3.57 -0.55 17.02
CA PRO A 483 -2.74 -0.53 18.23
C PRO A 483 -1.49 -1.43 18.12
N VAL A 484 -0.38 -1.01 18.72
CA VAL A 484 0.87 -1.77 18.74
C VAL A 484 0.91 -2.61 20.01
N PHE A 485 0.95 -3.94 19.87
CA PHE A 485 0.89 -4.88 20.99
C PHE A 485 2.26 -5.33 21.52
N VAL A 486 3.34 -4.72 21.05
CA VAL A 486 4.74 -5.04 21.40
C VAL A 486 5.43 -3.85 22.06
N TRP A 487 6.37 -4.15 22.95
CA TRP A 487 6.94 -3.18 23.89
C TRP A 487 8.46 -2.98 23.76
N ASN A 488 9.17 -4.01 23.30
CA ASN A 488 10.60 -3.94 22.99
C ASN A 488 10.81 -3.11 21.71
N ASP A 489 11.78 -2.20 21.72
CA ASP A 489 12.10 -1.36 20.56
C ASP A 489 12.46 -2.20 19.32
N GLU A 490 13.15 -3.33 19.48
CA GLU A 490 13.42 -4.27 18.37
C GLU A 490 12.14 -4.91 17.81
N HIS A 491 11.25 -5.38 18.69
CA HIS A 491 9.96 -5.93 18.24
C HIS A 491 9.07 -4.86 17.60
N ILE A 492 9.14 -3.61 18.05
CA ILE A 492 8.45 -2.48 17.44
C ILE A 492 8.97 -2.28 16.01
N LYS A 493 10.29 -2.23 15.81
CA LYS A 493 10.91 -2.15 14.48
C LYS A 493 10.45 -3.31 13.57
N GLY A 494 10.45 -4.54 14.10
CA GLY A 494 9.97 -5.73 13.42
C GLY A 494 8.48 -5.69 13.03
N HIS A 495 7.62 -5.18 13.91
CA HIS A 495 6.18 -5.00 13.64
C HIS A 495 5.96 -3.99 12.50
N PHE A 496 6.65 -2.85 12.52
CA PHE A 496 6.56 -1.88 11.43
C PHE A 496 7.14 -2.41 10.11
N ALA A 497 8.19 -3.23 10.16
CA ALA A 497 8.73 -3.93 8.98
C ALA A 497 7.70 -4.90 8.38
N MET A 498 7.02 -5.69 9.22
CA MET A 498 5.93 -6.57 8.78
C MET A 498 4.79 -5.77 8.12
N CYS A 499 4.36 -4.67 8.74
CA CYS A 499 3.33 -3.78 8.16
C CYS A 499 3.80 -3.15 6.84
N PHE A 500 5.08 -2.80 6.71
CA PHE A 500 5.66 -2.29 5.47
C PHE A 500 5.62 -3.32 4.34
N ILE A 501 6.01 -4.58 4.61
CA ILE A 501 5.93 -5.67 3.62
C ILE A 501 4.48 -5.89 3.19
N ALA A 502 3.55 -5.93 4.16
CA ALA A 502 2.12 -6.08 3.87
C ALA A 502 1.59 -4.91 3.01
N LEU A 503 1.99 -3.67 3.28
CA LEU A 503 1.65 -2.51 2.47
C LEU A 503 2.19 -2.63 1.04
N CYS A 504 3.45 -3.07 0.88
CA CYS A 504 4.05 -3.30 -0.43
C CYS A 504 3.26 -4.35 -1.24
N ILE A 505 2.84 -5.44 -0.60
CA ILE A 505 2.03 -6.49 -1.24
C ILE A 505 0.67 -5.93 -1.68
N LEU A 506 -0.04 -5.20 -0.81
CA LEU A 506 -1.34 -4.62 -1.15
C LEU A 506 -1.22 -3.57 -2.28
N ARG A 507 -0.24 -2.66 -2.20
CA ARG A 507 0.00 -1.65 -3.23
C ARG A 507 0.37 -2.26 -4.57
N TYR A 508 1.17 -3.33 -4.57
CA TYR A 508 1.49 -4.04 -5.80
C TYR A 508 0.29 -4.80 -6.38
N ALA A 509 -0.57 -5.38 -5.53
CA ALA A 509 -1.82 -5.99 -5.99
C ALA A 509 -2.76 -4.96 -6.63
N GLN A 510 -2.89 -3.75 -6.05
CA GLN A 510 -3.62 -2.63 -6.65
C GLN A 510 -3.03 -2.24 -8.01
N TYR A 511 -1.71 -2.06 -8.08
CA TYR A 511 -1.00 -1.76 -9.32
C TYR A 511 -1.27 -2.81 -10.41
N LEU A 512 -1.21 -4.10 -10.07
CA LEU A 512 -1.48 -5.19 -11.02
C LEU A 512 -2.90 -5.15 -11.58
N LEU A 513 -3.90 -4.89 -10.72
CA LEU A 513 -5.31 -4.77 -11.13
C LEU A 513 -5.53 -3.57 -12.05
N GLU A 514 -4.94 -2.43 -11.72
CA GLU A 514 -5.05 -1.21 -12.52
C GLU A 514 -4.37 -1.38 -13.88
N GLN A 515 -3.15 -1.89 -13.92
CA GLN A 515 -2.40 -2.07 -15.18
C GLN A 515 -2.97 -3.17 -16.09
N SER A 516 -3.45 -4.27 -15.51
CA SER A 516 -3.90 -5.42 -16.31
C SER A 516 -5.37 -5.32 -16.73
N MET A 517 -6.20 -4.65 -15.93
CA MET A 517 -7.66 -4.64 -16.11
C MET A 517 -8.29 -3.24 -16.06
N GLY A 518 -7.52 -2.17 -15.79
CA GLY A 518 -8.06 -0.82 -15.63
C GLY A 518 -8.99 -0.68 -14.41
N LYS A 519 -8.90 -1.61 -13.45
CA LYS A 519 -9.77 -1.63 -12.26
C LYS A 519 -9.07 -1.00 -11.07
N SER A 520 -9.59 0.13 -10.60
CA SER A 520 -9.19 0.73 -9.33
C SER A 520 -9.95 0.07 -8.18
N VAL A 521 -9.23 -0.70 -7.35
CA VAL A 521 -9.79 -1.45 -6.21
C VAL A 521 -9.14 -0.94 -4.92
N SER A 522 -9.91 -0.79 -3.84
CA SER A 522 -9.37 -0.33 -2.55
C SER A 522 -8.55 -1.43 -1.86
N ALA A 523 -7.65 -1.03 -0.96
CA ALA A 523 -6.89 -1.99 -0.16
C ALA A 523 -7.81 -2.90 0.67
N ALA A 524 -8.87 -2.35 1.26
CA ALA A 524 -9.87 -3.10 2.02
C ALA A 524 -10.53 -4.22 1.17
N GLN A 525 -10.93 -3.91 -0.06
CA GLN A 525 -11.52 -4.91 -0.97
C GLN A 525 -10.54 -6.03 -1.35
N ILE A 526 -9.25 -5.72 -1.44
CA ILE A 526 -8.21 -6.74 -1.66
C ILE A 526 -8.05 -7.59 -0.41
N MET A 527 -8.06 -6.99 0.79
CA MET A 527 -7.98 -7.71 2.05
C MET A 527 -9.18 -8.64 2.26
N GLU A 528 -10.41 -8.18 1.97
CA GLU A 528 -11.62 -9.02 1.95
C GLU A 528 -11.45 -10.22 1.00
N ALA A 529 -10.91 -9.99 -0.21
CA ALA A 529 -10.62 -11.05 -1.16
C ALA A 529 -9.57 -12.06 -0.67
N ILE A 530 -8.74 -11.72 0.32
CA ILE A 530 -7.76 -12.61 0.95
C ILE A 530 -8.37 -13.28 2.19
N GLN A 531 -9.24 -12.60 2.94
CA GLN A 531 -9.82 -13.06 4.20
C GLN A 531 -10.97 -14.06 4.00
N ASP A 532 -11.91 -13.73 3.10
CA ASP A 532 -13.20 -14.43 2.97
C ASP A 532 -13.14 -15.83 2.36
N PRO A 533 -12.26 -16.14 1.37
CA PRO A 533 -12.33 -17.43 0.69
C PRO A 533 -12.13 -18.62 1.65
N LEU A 534 -13.15 -19.50 1.73
CA LEU A 534 -13.18 -20.70 2.56
C LEU A 534 -13.25 -21.98 1.72
N ALA A 535 -12.41 -22.96 2.06
CA ALA A 535 -12.40 -24.29 1.48
C ALA A 535 -13.12 -25.25 2.43
N LEU A 536 -14.32 -25.68 2.06
CA LEU A 536 -15.05 -26.74 2.76
C LEU A 536 -14.47 -28.10 2.36
N VAL A 537 -14.21 -28.97 3.33
CA VAL A 537 -13.65 -30.30 3.08
C VAL A 537 -14.66 -31.36 3.52
N GLN A 538 -15.08 -32.22 2.58
CA GLN A 538 -16.04 -33.29 2.81
C GLN A 538 -15.46 -34.66 2.44
N GLY A 539 -16.00 -35.71 3.04
CA GLY A 539 -15.53 -37.10 2.84
C GLY A 539 -14.32 -37.44 3.71
N GLU A 540 -13.85 -38.68 3.59
CA GLU A 540 -12.72 -39.21 4.36
C GLU A 540 -11.47 -39.33 3.50
N TYR A 541 -10.30 -39.13 4.11
CA TYR A 541 -9.02 -39.29 3.41
C TYR A 541 -8.85 -40.72 2.89
N PRO A 542 -8.41 -40.93 1.64
CA PRO A 542 -7.90 -39.93 0.69
C PRO A 542 -8.94 -39.33 -0.28
N ASN A 543 -10.22 -39.69 -0.16
CA ASN A 543 -11.29 -39.31 -1.07
C ASN A 543 -11.97 -38.00 -0.68
N ASN A 544 -11.24 -37.07 -0.06
CA ASN A 544 -11.81 -35.78 0.30
C ASN A 544 -12.13 -34.94 -0.95
N ILE A 545 -13.30 -34.33 -0.92
CA ILE A 545 -13.72 -33.30 -1.87
C ILE A 545 -13.58 -31.94 -1.19
N VAL A 546 -12.97 -31.01 -1.92
CA VAL A 546 -12.80 -29.62 -1.50
C VAL A 546 -13.72 -28.74 -2.35
N THR A 547 -14.51 -27.91 -1.67
CA THR A 547 -15.46 -26.97 -2.27
C THR A 547 -15.09 -25.55 -1.84
N PRO A 548 -14.50 -24.73 -2.74
CA PRO A 548 -14.26 -23.32 -2.47
C PRO A 548 -15.58 -22.55 -2.37
N THR A 549 -15.67 -21.67 -1.39
CA THR A 549 -16.83 -20.81 -1.11
C THR A 549 -16.37 -19.39 -0.79
N GLN A 550 -17.28 -18.42 -0.87
CA GLN A 550 -17.01 -17.01 -0.54
C GLN A 550 -15.88 -16.39 -1.39
N VAL A 551 -15.76 -16.82 -2.65
CA VAL A 551 -14.75 -16.30 -3.58
C VAL A 551 -15.28 -15.05 -4.26
N SER A 552 -14.68 -13.89 -3.99
CA SER A 552 -15.06 -12.61 -4.60
C SER A 552 -14.55 -12.48 -6.04
N GLN A 553 -15.14 -11.57 -6.82
CA GLN A 553 -14.64 -11.27 -8.16
C GLN A 553 -13.19 -10.73 -8.12
N THR A 554 -12.86 -9.92 -7.11
CA THR A 554 -11.50 -9.42 -6.88
C THR A 554 -10.50 -10.56 -6.69
N TYR A 555 -10.86 -11.63 -5.97
CA TYR A 555 -10.01 -12.82 -5.85
C TYR A 555 -9.78 -13.47 -7.21
N LEU A 556 -10.84 -13.67 -8.01
CA LEU A 556 -10.73 -14.30 -9.33
C LEU A 556 -9.88 -13.48 -10.30
N ASP A 557 -10.04 -12.16 -10.28
CA ASP A 557 -9.27 -11.22 -11.09
C ASP A 557 -7.77 -11.29 -10.74
N LEU A 558 -7.44 -11.20 -9.44
CA LEU A 558 -6.06 -11.34 -8.97
C LEU A 558 -5.49 -12.72 -9.27
N ALA A 559 -6.23 -13.80 -9.01
CA ALA A 559 -5.80 -15.16 -9.31
C ALA A 559 -5.47 -15.34 -10.80
N SER A 560 -6.27 -14.75 -11.69
CA SER A 560 -6.05 -14.75 -13.13
C SER A 560 -4.77 -13.99 -13.51
N ILE A 561 -4.59 -12.77 -13.00
CA ILE A 561 -3.38 -11.95 -13.24
C ILE A 561 -2.12 -12.67 -12.75
N LEU A 562 -2.23 -13.33 -11.58
CA LEU A 562 -1.17 -14.11 -10.96
C LEU A 562 -0.98 -15.50 -11.59
N LYS A 563 -1.72 -15.82 -12.66
CA LYS A 563 -1.64 -17.07 -13.43
C LYS A 563 -1.88 -18.32 -12.59
N LEU A 564 -2.73 -18.22 -11.56
CA LEU A 564 -3.23 -19.38 -10.82
C LEU A 564 -4.20 -20.18 -11.69
N THR A 565 -4.26 -21.49 -11.47
CA THR A 565 -5.21 -22.34 -12.22
C THR A 565 -6.62 -22.05 -11.73
N PRO A 566 -7.60 -21.86 -12.62
CA PRO A 566 -8.98 -21.56 -12.22
C PRO A 566 -9.53 -22.58 -11.22
N LEU A 567 -10.24 -22.07 -10.22
CA LEU A 567 -10.96 -22.89 -9.26
C LEU A 567 -12.13 -23.61 -9.93
N LYS A 568 -12.43 -24.81 -9.43
CA LYS A 568 -13.65 -25.56 -9.76
C LYS A 568 -14.57 -25.57 -8.54
N THR A 569 -15.86 -25.82 -8.76
CA THR A 569 -16.85 -25.91 -7.68
C THR A 569 -16.53 -27.05 -6.71
N ASN A 570 -16.16 -28.23 -7.23
CA ASN A 570 -15.75 -29.39 -6.44
C ASN A 570 -14.45 -29.96 -7.01
N MET A 571 -13.49 -30.29 -6.14
CA MET A 571 -12.19 -30.80 -6.59
C MET A 571 -11.52 -31.71 -5.55
N THR A 572 -10.60 -32.57 -5.99
CA THR A 572 -9.78 -33.37 -5.06
C THR A 572 -8.73 -32.50 -4.35
N LEU A 573 -8.17 -32.99 -3.25
CA LEU A 573 -7.05 -32.33 -2.54
C LEU A 573 -5.88 -32.00 -3.48
N THR A 574 -5.50 -32.93 -4.38
CA THR A 574 -4.44 -32.72 -5.37
C THR A 574 -4.77 -31.59 -6.33
N LYS A 575 -6.03 -31.51 -6.79
CA LYS A 575 -6.46 -30.46 -7.70
C LYS A 575 -6.52 -29.10 -6.98
N PHE A 576 -6.99 -29.06 -5.73
CA PHE A 576 -6.94 -27.87 -4.89
C PHE A 576 -5.51 -27.35 -4.74
N ARG A 577 -4.56 -28.22 -4.37
CA ARG A 577 -3.13 -27.87 -4.29
C ARG A 577 -2.57 -27.35 -5.61
N SER A 578 -3.01 -27.90 -6.75
CA SER A 578 -2.59 -27.40 -8.06
C SER A 578 -3.06 -25.97 -8.35
N CYS A 579 -4.29 -25.63 -7.92
CA CYS A 579 -4.92 -24.33 -8.14
C CYS A 579 -4.42 -23.26 -7.18
N THR A 580 -4.26 -23.58 -5.89
CA THR A 580 -3.95 -22.59 -4.84
C THR A 580 -2.49 -22.63 -4.39
N LYS A 581 -1.73 -23.67 -4.74
CA LYS A 581 -0.40 -23.98 -4.19
C LYS A 581 -0.40 -24.22 -2.68
N LEU A 582 -1.57 -24.43 -2.07
CA LEU A 582 -1.72 -24.73 -0.64
C LEU A 582 -1.96 -26.23 -0.46
N ASP A 583 -1.33 -26.83 0.56
CA ASP A 583 -1.43 -28.26 0.82
C ASP A 583 -2.30 -28.55 2.04
N LEU A 584 -3.60 -28.79 1.80
CA LEU A 584 -4.57 -29.12 2.85
C LEU A 584 -4.31 -30.46 3.53
N THR A 585 -3.48 -31.35 2.96
CA THR A 585 -3.15 -32.62 3.64
C THR A 585 -2.39 -32.41 4.94
N ILE A 586 -1.78 -31.23 5.12
CA ILE A 586 -1.10 -30.84 6.36
C ILE A 586 -2.11 -30.59 7.48
N ASN A 587 -3.28 -30.03 7.17
CA ASN A 587 -4.31 -29.70 8.16
C ASN A 587 -5.21 -30.89 8.52
N LEU A 588 -5.31 -31.88 7.62
CA LEU A 588 -6.22 -33.03 7.76
C LEU A 588 -5.54 -34.27 8.38
N LYS A 589 -4.24 -34.19 8.65
CA LYS A 589 -3.47 -35.18 9.42
C LYS A 589 -3.37 -34.73 10.86
#